data_AF-A0A2G1LV04-F1
#
_entry.id   AF-A0A2G1LV04-F1
#
_cell.length_a   1.000
_cell.length_b   1.000
_cell.length_c   1.000
_cell.angle_alpha   90.00
_cell.angle_beta   90.00
_cell.angle_gamma   90.00
#
_symmetry.space_group_name_H-M   'P 1'
#
loop_
_entity.id
_entity.type
_entity.pdbx_description
1 polymer ?
#
loop_
_entity_poly.entity_id
_entity_poly.type
_entity_poly.pdbx_seq_one_letter_code
_entity_poly.pdbx_strand_id
1 'polypeptide(L)'
;MTGLTRCVPLSREAAAALERRQELYPALVEKGALSAEKAAWEIRVWTAIAADWHWVVTMERREVAKVWTYEKIEALEDSVKRANRALLKAIDAAPGELRRQCQEGECLHDLLDRYGDDFAPILAAHHQRDRFIDLLDWYRRERPCSGQAPISFYVETNFALKERARLDREAREAA
;
A
#
# COMPACT_ATOMS: atom_id res chain seq x y z
N MET A 1 -2.01 -16.32 -14.27
CA MET A 1 -1.46 -15.19 -15.04
C MET A 1 -1.04 -14.12 -14.03
N THR A 2 0.18 -13.58 -14.07
CA THR A 2 0.59 -12.51 -13.14
C THR A 2 0.18 -11.14 -13.71
N GLY A 3 -0.28 -10.21 -12.87
CA GLY A 3 -0.64 -8.84 -13.23
C GLY A 3 0.57 -7.90 -13.28
N LEU A 4 0.45 -6.69 -12.73
CA LEU A 4 1.54 -5.71 -12.67
C LEU A 4 2.52 -6.08 -11.54
N THR A 5 3.53 -6.91 -11.84
CA THR A 5 4.50 -7.44 -10.84
C THR A 5 5.22 -6.34 -10.04
N ARG A 6 5.46 -5.16 -10.65
CA ARG A 6 6.03 -4.00 -9.95
C ARG A 6 5.18 -3.49 -8.78
N CYS A 7 3.89 -3.82 -8.77
CA CYS A 7 2.93 -3.42 -7.73
C CYS A 7 2.80 -4.47 -6.60
N VAL A 8 3.56 -5.57 -6.64
CA VAL A 8 3.56 -6.60 -5.57
C VAL A 8 3.81 -6.00 -4.19
N PRO A 9 4.77 -5.08 -3.97
CA PRO A 9 4.96 -4.46 -2.66
C PRO A 9 3.73 -3.71 -2.14
N LEU A 10 3.00 -3.02 -3.02
CA LEU A 10 1.78 -2.29 -2.67
C LEU A 10 0.64 -3.24 -2.29
N SER A 11 0.48 -4.32 -3.05
CA SER A 11 -0.49 -5.38 -2.77
C SER A 11 -0.22 -6.08 -1.42
N ARG A 12 1.06 -6.38 -1.13
CA ARG A 12 1.47 -6.94 0.16
C ARG A 12 1.21 -5.98 1.31
N GLU A 13 1.54 -4.69 1.15
CA GLU A 13 1.28 -3.70 2.20
C GLU A 13 -0.23 -3.52 2.43
N ALA A 14 -1.05 -3.48 1.37
CA ALA A 14 -2.50 -3.37 1.52
C ALA A 14 -3.10 -4.55 2.29
N ALA A 15 -2.65 -5.78 2.00
CA ALA A 15 -3.05 -6.98 2.74
C ALA A 15 -2.59 -6.94 4.20
N ALA A 16 -1.31 -6.64 4.44
CA ALA A 16 -0.75 -6.57 5.80
C ALA A 16 -1.39 -5.45 6.64
N ALA A 17 -1.77 -4.33 6.00
CA ALA A 17 -2.46 -3.23 6.65
C ALA A 17 -3.89 -3.58 7.06
N LEU A 18 -4.57 -4.46 6.32
CA LEU A 18 -5.87 -5.02 6.71
C LEU A 18 -5.70 -6.00 7.89
N GLU A 19 -4.75 -6.92 7.78
CA GLU A 19 -4.46 -7.93 8.81
C GLU A 19 -4.18 -7.27 10.17
N ARG A 20 -3.25 -6.29 10.23
CA ARG A 20 -2.95 -5.54 11.45
C ARG A 20 -4.19 -4.88 12.08
N ARG A 21 -5.15 -4.43 11.27
CA ARG A 21 -6.39 -3.82 11.79
C ARG A 21 -7.33 -4.87 12.34
N GLN A 22 -7.50 -5.99 11.64
CA GLN A 22 -8.33 -7.11 12.10
C GLN A 22 -7.80 -7.68 13.42
N GLU A 23 -6.49 -7.72 13.60
CA GLU A 23 -5.85 -8.17 14.84
C GLU A 23 -5.96 -7.15 15.97
N LEU A 24 -5.62 -5.88 15.72
CA LEU A 24 -5.46 -4.88 16.78
C LEU A 24 -6.77 -4.20 17.18
N TYR A 25 -7.71 -4.01 16.26
CA TYR A 25 -8.89 -3.17 16.51
C TYR A 25 -9.84 -3.73 17.57
N PRO A 26 -10.10 -5.05 17.66
CA PRO A 26 -10.95 -5.59 18.72
C PRO A 26 -10.50 -5.15 20.13
N ALA A 27 -9.20 -5.25 20.42
CA ALA A 27 -8.65 -4.86 21.71
C ALA A 27 -8.67 -3.34 21.94
N LEU A 28 -8.54 -2.52 20.89
CA LEU A 28 -8.65 -1.06 20.99
C LEU A 28 -10.10 -0.61 21.23
N VAL A 29 -11.07 -1.31 20.65
CA VAL A 29 -12.50 -1.06 20.86
C VAL A 29 -12.91 -1.43 22.28
N GLU A 30 -12.47 -2.59 22.78
CA GLU A 30 -12.72 -3.02 24.16
C GLU A 30 -12.18 -2.01 25.19
N LYS A 31 -11.01 -1.43 24.92
CA LYS A 31 -10.38 -0.40 25.77
C LYS A 31 -10.96 1.01 25.60
N GLY A 32 -11.93 1.21 24.71
CA GLY A 32 -12.51 2.53 24.41
C GLY A 32 -11.55 3.49 23.68
N ALA A 33 -10.41 3.01 23.20
CA ALA A 33 -9.42 3.81 22.47
C ALA A 33 -9.79 4.02 20.99
N LEU A 34 -10.73 3.24 20.47
CA LEU A 34 -11.28 3.32 19.12
C LEU A 34 -12.78 3.02 19.16
N SER A 35 -13.61 3.79 18.45
CA SER A 35 -15.04 3.46 18.37
C SER A 35 -15.26 2.22 17.50
N ALA A 36 -16.24 1.38 17.87
CA ALA A 36 -16.62 0.21 17.07
C ALA A 36 -17.02 0.59 15.64
N GLU A 37 -17.70 1.73 15.47
CA GLU A 37 -18.09 2.27 14.17
C GLU A 37 -16.87 2.61 13.29
N LYS A 38 -15.88 3.34 13.82
CA LYS A 38 -14.66 3.69 13.07
C LYS A 38 -13.85 2.43 12.73
N ALA A 39 -13.76 1.47 13.66
CA ALA A 39 -13.09 0.20 13.43
C ALA A 39 -13.74 -0.58 12.28
N ALA A 40 -15.07 -0.72 12.31
CA ALA A 40 -15.82 -1.42 11.27
C ALA A 40 -15.72 -0.70 9.91
N TRP A 41 -15.80 0.63 9.89
CA TRP A 41 -15.60 1.43 8.69
C TRP A 41 -14.20 1.21 8.09
N GLU A 42 -13.15 1.30 8.91
CA GLU A 42 -11.77 1.10 8.43
C GLU A 42 -11.54 -0.32 7.90
N ILE A 43 -12.05 -1.35 8.58
CA ILE A 43 -11.91 -2.75 8.12
C ILE A 43 -12.61 -2.92 6.76
N ARG A 44 -13.83 -2.38 6.59
CA ARG A 44 -14.53 -2.43 5.30
C ARG A 44 -13.74 -1.75 4.19
N VAL A 45 -13.23 -0.55 4.44
CA VAL A 45 -12.46 0.22 3.44
C VAL A 45 -11.16 -0.51 3.09
N TRP A 46 -10.40 -0.98 4.08
CA TRP A 46 -9.15 -1.71 3.84
C TRP A 46 -9.36 -3.07 3.18
N THR A 47 -10.50 -3.72 3.41
CA THR A 47 -10.90 -4.92 2.67
C THR A 47 -11.06 -4.62 1.18
N ALA A 48 -11.69 -3.50 0.83
CA ALA A 48 -11.82 -3.07 -0.56
C ALA A 48 -10.47 -2.68 -1.18
N ILE A 49 -9.60 -1.97 -0.44
CA ILE A 49 -8.25 -1.63 -0.91
C ILE A 49 -7.43 -2.91 -1.16
N ALA A 50 -7.41 -3.85 -0.21
CA ALA A 50 -6.69 -5.11 -0.38
C ALA A 50 -7.21 -5.93 -1.57
N ALA A 51 -8.53 -5.93 -1.82
CA ALA A 51 -9.12 -6.58 -2.98
C ALA A 51 -8.71 -5.92 -4.30
N ASP A 52 -8.72 -4.59 -4.39
CA ASP A 52 -8.27 -3.86 -5.59
C ASP A 52 -6.82 -4.21 -5.93
N TRP A 53 -5.93 -4.15 -4.93
CA TRP A 53 -4.50 -4.39 -5.13
C TRP A 53 -4.14 -5.85 -5.32
N HIS A 54 -4.97 -6.77 -4.83
CA HIS A 54 -4.90 -8.16 -5.24
C HIS A 54 -5.22 -8.31 -6.73
N TRP A 55 -6.32 -7.70 -7.20
CA TRP A 55 -6.70 -7.73 -8.61
C TRP A 55 -5.62 -7.12 -9.52
N VAL A 56 -5.00 -6.01 -9.13
CA VAL A 56 -3.90 -5.38 -9.89
C VAL A 56 -2.72 -6.33 -10.13
N VAL A 57 -2.39 -7.16 -9.15
CA VAL A 57 -1.21 -8.03 -9.17
C VAL A 57 -1.51 -9.43 -9.67
N THR A 58 -2.73 -9.92 -9.54
CA THR A 58 -3.12 -11.30 -9.89
C THR A 58 -4.06 -11.37 -11.09
N MET A 59 -4.70 -10.26 -11.45
CA MET A 59 -5.80 -10.19 -12.40
C MET A 59 -7.07 -10.92 -11.93
N GLU A 60 -7.13 -11.35 -10.67
CA GLU A 60 -8.27 -12.04 -10.08
C GLU A 60 -9.10 -11.08 -9.23
N ARG A 61 -10.40 -10.96 -9.53
CA ARG A 61 -11.32 -10.11 -8.77
C ARG A 61 -11.80 -10.85 -7.52
N ARG A 62 -11.87 -10.12 -6.41
CA ARG A 62 -12.50 -10.58 -5.17
C ARG A 62 -13.79 -9.82 -4.96
N GLU A 63 -14.86 -10.53 -4.64
CA GLU A 63 -16.12 -9.90 -4.26
C GLU A 63 -16.02 -9.34 -2.85
N VAL A 64 -16.19 -8.03 -2.73
CA VAL A 64 -16.16 -7.27 -1.48
C VAL A 64 -17.21 -6.18 -1.54
N ALA A 65 -17.59 -5.66 -0.37
CA ALA A 65 -18.52 -4.53 -0.29
C ALA A 65 -18.00 -3.33 -1.11
N LYS A 66 -18.89 -2.66 -1.84
CA LYS A 66 -18.53 -1.45 -2.57
C LYS A 66 -18.15 -0.33 -1.60
N VAL A 67 -17.06 0.35 -1.92
CA VAL A 67 -16.50 1.46 -1.15
C VAL A 67 -16.18 2.57 -2.12
N TRP A 68 -16.58 3.80 -1.79
CA TRP A 68 -16.32 4.94 -2.65
C TRP A 68 -14.83 5.31 -2.62
N THR A 69 -14.33 5.82 -3.75
CA THR A 69 -12.91 6.25 -3.86
C THR A 69 -12.52 7.28 -2.79
N TYR A 70 -13.42 8.20 -2.41
CA TYR A 70 -13.12 9.18 -1.36
C TYR A 70 -12.88 8.54 0.01
N GLU A 71 -13.59 7.45 0.34
CA GLU A 71 -13.40 6.72 1.60
C GLU A 71 -12.04 6.01 1.62
N LYS A 72 -11.61 5.46 0.48
CA LYS A 72 -10.27 4.86 0.32
C LYS A 72 -9.17 5.90 0.51
N ILE A 73 -9.36 7.08 -0.08
CA ILE A 73 -8.45 8.23 0.09
C ILE A 73 -8.38 8.64 1.55
N GLU A 74 -9.51 8.81 2.23
CA GLU A 74 -9.56 9.19 3.66
C GLU A 74 -8.81 8.17 4.54
N ALA A 75 -9.08 6.87 4.35
CA ALA A 75 -8.42 5.82 5.12
C ALA A 75 -6.90 5.75 4.88
N LEU A 76 -6.46 6.06 3.66
CA LEU A 76 -5.04 6.13 3.30
C LEU A 76 -4.37 7.38 3.86
N GLU A 77 -5.03 8.55 3.82
CA GLU A 77 -4.52 9.78 4.43
C GLU A 77 -4.31 9.60 5.95
N ASP A 78 -5.25 8.97 6.63
CA ASP A 78 -5.08 8.63 8.05
C ASP A 78 -3.94 7.62 8.28
N SER A 79 -3.73 6.68 7.36
CA SER A 79 -2.62 5.73 7.43
C SER A 79 -1.26 6.37 7.19
N VAL A 80 -1.16 7.33 6.25
CA VAL A 80 0.03 8.15 6.04
C VAL A 80 0.35 8.95 7.31
N LYS A 81 -0.65 9.57 7.95
CA LYS A 81 -0.45 10.28 9.23
C LYS A 81 0.05 9.35 10.34
N ARG A 82 -0.44 8.11 10.41
CA ARG A 82 0.02 7.11 11.39
C ARG A 82 1.44 6.63 11.07
N ALA A 83 1.75 6.36 9.81
CA ALA A 83 3.08 5.96 9.36
C ALA A 83 4.13 7.05 9.58
N ASN A 84 3.79 8.33 9.34
CA ASN A 84 4.66 9.46 9.68
C ASN A 84 4.99 9.51 11.17
N ARG A 85 3.99 9.31 12.04
CA ARG A 85 4.21 9.25 13.49
C ARG A 85 5.07 8.05 13.90
N ALA A 86 4.88 6.89 13.26
CA ALA A 86 5.71 5.71 13.50
C ALA A 86 7.17 5.92 13.06
N LEU A 87 7.38 6.57 11.90
CA LEU A 87 8.70 6.92 11.41
C LEU A 87 9.43 7.89 12.35
N LEU A 88 8.76 8.96 12.78
CA LEU A 88 9.31 9.90 13.75
C LEU A 88 9.70 9.19 15.05
N LYS A 89 8.82 8.33 15.57
CA LYS A 89 9.10 7.52 16.75
C LYS A 89 10.31 6.60 16.56
N ALA A 90 10.47 5.99 15.38
CA ALA A 90 11.61 5.14 15.08
C ALA A 90 12.92 5.94 15.04
N ILE A 91 12.90 7.15 14.47
CA ILE A 91 14.05 8.07 14.47
C ILE A 91 14.40 8.50 15.90
N ASP A 92 13.40 8.88 16.71
CA ASP A 92 13.62 9.35 18.08
C ASP A 92 14.22 8.27 18.99
N ALA A 93 13.92 6.99 18.72
CA ALA A 93 14.42 5.84 19.46
C ALA A 93 15.85 5.42 19.05
N ALA A 94 16.40 5.96 17.97
CA ALA A 94 17.69 5.56 17.44
C ALA A 94 18.89 6.12 18.25
N PRO A 95 20.08 5.49 18.17
CA PRO A 95 21.30 6.02 18.77
C PRO A 95 21.59 7.45 18.32
N GLY A 96 22.20 8.25 19.20
CA GLY A 96 22.27 9.71 19.06
C GLY A 96 22.84 10.21 17.73
N GLU A 97 23.86 9.55 17.20
CA GLU A 97 24.47 9.93 15.92
C GLU A 97 23.60 9.54 14.72
N LEU A 98 23.04 8.32 14.71
CA LEU A 98 22.08 7.88 13.69
C LEU A 98 20.84 8.79 13.67
N ARG A 99 20.30 9.11 14.84
CA ARG A 99 19.15 10.03 14.97
C ARG A 99 19.47 11.41 14.37
N ARG A 100 20.64 11.98 14.71
CA ARG A 100 21.09 13.28 14.20
C ARG A 100 21.16 13.27 12.66
N GLN A 101 21.77 12.24 12.08
CA GLN A 101 21.93 12.12 10.63
C GLN A 101 20.60 11.91 9.90
N CYS A 102 19.66 11.17 10.49
CA CYS A 102 18.29 11.08 9.98
C CYS A 102 17.58 12.44 9.97
N GLN A 103 17.77 13.26 11.02
CA GLN A 103 17.17 14.59 11.14
C GLN A 103 17.78 15.60 10.16
N GLU A 104 19.06 15.43 9.81
CA GLU A 104 19.78 16.24 8.82
C GLU A 104 19.44 15.85 7.37
N GLY A 105 18.71 14.74 7.17
CA GLY A 105 18.30 14.28 5.85
C GLY A 105 19.41 13.59 5.07
N GLU A 106 20.32 12.88 5.75
CA GLU A 106 21.34 12.06 5.09
C GLU A 106 20.68 10.98 4.20
N CYS A 107 21.38 10.58 3.13
CA CYS A 107 20.87 9.62 2.16
C CYS A 107 20.58 8.27 2.85
N LEU A 108 19.40 7.69 2.58
CA LEU A 108 19.00 6.40 3.17
C LEU A 108 19.99 5.27 2.85
N HIS A 109 20.63 5.31 1.67
CA HIS A 109 21.63 4.31 1.29
C HIS A 109 22.90 4.42 2.15
N ASP A 110 23.41 5.64 2.34
CA ASP A 110 24.59 5.89 3.16
C ASP A 110 24.35 5.51 4.64
N LEU A 111 23.13 5.79 5.13
CA LEU A 111 22.71 5.38 6.47
C LEU A 111 22.61 3.87 6.62
N LEU A 112 22.09 3.17 5.61
CA LEU A 112 22.02 1.71 5.62
C LEU A 112 23.43 1.09 5.61
N ASP A 113 24.32 1.60 4.77
CA ASP A 113 25.70 1.09 4.67
C ASP A 113 26.50 1.33 5.96
N ARG A 114 26.25 2.45 6.64
CA ARG A 114 26.96 2.82 7.88
C ARG A 114 26.43 2.12 9.13
N TYR A 115 25.11 2.00 9.28
CA TYR A 115 24.48 1.54 10.53
C TYR A 115 23.80 0.18 10.41
N GLY A 116 23.58 -0.35 9.21
CA GLY A 116 23.02 -1.67 8.98
C GLY A 116 21.75 -1.94 9.80
N ASP A 117 21.85 -2.89 10.72
CA ASP A 117 20.73 -3.35 11.57
C ASP A 117 20.15 -2.26 12.47
N ASP A 118 20.96 -1.29 12.93
CA ASP A 118 20.47 -0.19 13.76
C ASP A 118 19.54 0.75 12.97
N PHE A 119 19.71 0.83 11.65
CA PHE A 119 18.87 1.63 10.76
C PHE A 119 17.66 0.87 10.22
N ALA A 120 17.67 -0.46 10.28
CA ALA A 120 16.61 -1.30 9.71
C ALA A 120 15.18 -0.93 10.19
N PRO A 121 14.93 -0.60 11.47
CA PRO A 121 13.60 -0.16 11.93
C PRO A 121 13.14 1.15 11.29
N ILE A 122 14.04 2.12 11.11
CA ILE A 122 13.74 3.41 10.47
C ILE A 122 13.44 3.19 8.99
N LEU A 123 14.28 2.42 8.31
CA LEU A 123 14.09 2.09 6.89
C LEU A 123 12.77 1.35 6.65
N ALA A 124 12.41 0.41 7.52
CA ALA A 124 11.12 -0.29 7.46
C ALA A 124 9.93 0.67 7.61
N ALA A 125 9.99 1.60 8.58
CA ALA A 125 8.96 2.62 8.77
C ALA A 125 8.86 3.58 7.57
N HIS A 126 10.00 3.95 6.98
CA HIS A 126 10.07 4.78 5.78
C HIS A 126 9.40 4.08 4.59
N HIS A 127 9.77 2.83 4.32
CA HIS A 127 9.17 2.05 3.24
C HIS A 127 7.67 1.86 3.42
N GLN A 128 7.20 1.63 4.65
CA GLN A 128 5.76 1.52 4.92
C GLN A 128 5.03 2.84 4.60
N ARG A 129 5.59 3.97 5.04
CA ARG A 129 5.04 5.31 4.71
C ARG A 129 4.94 5.50 3.20
N ASP A 130 6.01 5.23 2.47
CA ASP A 130 6.05 5.44 1.02
C ASP A 130 5.04 4.57 0.29
N ARG A 131 4.87 3.31 0.71
CA ARG A 131 3.81 2.44 0.15
C ARG A 131 2.42 3.02 0.38
N PHE A 132 2.12 3.60 1.54
CA PHE A 132 0.83 4.26 1.74
C PHE A 132 0.67 5.52 0.88
N ILE A 133 1.74 6.28 0.66
CA ILE A 133 1.72 7.44 -0.25
C ILE A 133 1.46 6.97 -1.69
N ASP A 134 2.15 5.92 -2.15
CA ASP A 134 1.95 5.35 -3.48
C ASP A 134 0.51 4.87 -3.68
N LEU A 135 -0.02 4.10 -2.71
CA LEU A 135 -1.42 3.66 -2.71
C LEU A 135 -2.37 4.86 -2.82
N LEU A 136 -2.14 5.90 -2.03
CA LEU A 136 -2.93 7.13 -2.00
C LEU A 136 -2.90 7.87 -3.34
N ASP A 137 -1.73 8.00 -3.93
CA ASP A 137 -1.55 8.68 -5.21
C ASP A 137 -2.29 7.96 -6.33
N TRP A 138 -2.30 6.63 -6.35
CA TRP A 138 -3.11 5.86 -7.29
C TRP A 138 -4.61 6.17 -7.17
N TYR A 139 -5.17 6.20 -5.95
CA TYR A 139 -6.58 6.55 -5.79
C TYR A 139 -6.89 8.03 -6.08
N ARG A 140 -5.92 8.93 -5.93
CA ARG A 140 -6.09 10.32 -6.37
C ARG A 140 -6.20 10.45 -7.88
N ARG A 141 -5.55 9.55 -8.64
CA ARG A 141 -5.68 9.47 -10.12
C ARG A 141 -7.07 9.07 -10.58
N GLU A 142 -7.79 8.27 -9.78
CA GLU A 142 -9.16 7.86 -10.07
C GLU A 142 -10.18 9.02 -10.06
N ARG A 143 -9.79 10.21 -9.61
CA ARG A 143 -10.69 11.38 -9.61
C ARG A 143 -10.97 11.84 -11.05
N PRO A 144 -12.21 12.21 -11.40
CA PRO A 144 -12.61 12.63 -12.75
C PRO A 144 -11.79 13.78 -13.36
N CYS A 145 -11.07 14.56 -12.54
CA CYS A 145 -10.28 15.72 -12.96
C CYS A 145 -8.76 15.54 -12.76
N SER A 146 -8.27 14.32 -12.51
CA SER A 146 -6.84 14.10 -12.26
C SER A 146 -5.96 14.34 -13.50
N GLY A 147 -6.54 14.21 -14.71
CA GLY A 147 -5.79 14.21 -15.97
C GLY A 147 -4.84 13.01 -16.12
N GLN A 148 -4.88 12.05 -15.19
CA GLN A 148 -4.00 10.89 -15.15
C GLN A 148 -4.83 9.61 -15.33
N ALA A 149 -4.24 8.60 -15.97
CA ALA A 149 -4.94 7.34 -16.18
C ALA A 149 -5.17 6.61 -14.84
N PRO A 150 -6.38 6.07 -14.60
CA PRO A 150 -6.69 5.29 -13.41
C PRO A 150 -5.93 3.95 -13.39
N ILE A 151 -5.86 3.29 -12.24
CA ILE A 151 -5.21 1.98 -12.13
C ILE A 151 -5.92 0.92 -12.98
N SER A 152 -7.24 1.02 -13.11
CA SER A 152 -8.06 0.15 -13.96
C SER A 152 -7.59 0.15 -15.41
N PHE A 153 -7.25 1.32 -15.95
CA PHE A 153 -6.73 1.48 -17.32
C PHE A 153 -5.46 0.64 -17.53
N TYR A 154 -4.52 0.68 -16.59
CA TYR A 154 -3.27 -0.08 -16.70
C TYR A 154 -3.50 -1.59 -16.58
N VAL A 155 -4.41 -2.00 -15.70
CA VAL A 155 -4.78 -3.41 -15.54
C VAL A 155 -5.45 -3.94 -16.81
N GLU A 156 -6.46 -3.24 -17.34
CA GLU A 156 -7.17 -3.62 -18.56
C GLU A 156 -6.25 -3.67 -19.78
N THR A 157 -5.34 -2.70 -19.91
CA THR A 157 -4.33 -2.69 -20.98
C THR A 157 -3.39 -3.88 -20.86
N ASN A 158 -2.92 -4.22 -19.65
CA ASN A 158 -2.06 -5.38 -19.43
C ASN A 158 -2.77 -6.69 -19.76
N PHE A 159 -4.06 -6.80 -19.42
CA PHE A 159 -4.90 -7.93 -19.76
C PHE A 159 -4.98 -8.12 -21.28
N ALA A 160 -5.37 -7.06 -22.00
CA ALA A 160 -5.53 -7.10 -23.46
C ALA A 160 -4.24 -7.49 -24.18
N LEU A 161 -3.09 -6.95 -23.75
CA LEU A 161 -1.78 -7.29 -24.34
C LEU A 161 -1.40 -8.75 -24.11
N LYS A 162 -1.65 -9.29 -22.92
CA LYS A 162 -1.33 -10.69 -22.59
C LYS A 162 -2.24 -11.67 -23.30
N GLU A 163 -3.52 -11.34 -23.41
CA GLU A 163 -4.48 -12.17 -24.13
C GLU A 163 -4.14 -12.24 -25.61
N ARG A 164 -3.78 -11.10 -26.22
CA ARG A 164 -3.26 -11.08 -27.60
C ARG A 164 -2.02 -11.96 -27.76
N ALA A 165 -1.05 -11.84 -26.85
CA ALA A 165 0.16 -12.65 -26.91
C ALA A 165 -0.10 -14.16 -26.70
N ARG A 166 -1.16 -14.54 -25.97
CA ARG A 166 -1.60 -15.93 -25.81
C ARG A 166 -2.16 -16.46 -27.13
N LEU A 167 -3.10 -15.73 -27.73
CA LEU A 167 -3.72 -16.08 -29.01
C LEU A 167 -2.68 -16.18 -30.14
N ASP A 168 -1.71 -15.26 -30.17
CA ASP A 168 -0.62 -15.28 -31.16
C ASP A 168 0.29 -16.52 -31.01
N ARG A 169 0.49 -17.03 -29.78
CA ARG A 169 1.26 -18.27 -29.56
C ARG A 169 0.48 -19.50 -30.00
N GLU A 170 -0.80 -19.59 -29.62
CA GLU A 170 -1.69 -20.70 -30.01
C GLU A 170 -1.82 -20.80 -31.54
N ALA A 171 -1.94 -19.65 -32.22
CA ALA A 171 -1.97 -19.61 -33.68
C ALA A 171 -0.66 -20.08 -34.34
N ARG A 172 0.50 -19.87 -33.70
CA ARG A 172 1.80 -20.35 -34.20
C ARG A 172 2.01 -21.83 -33.93
N GLU A 173 1.52 -22.35 -32.82
CA GLU A 173 1.61 -23.78 -32.47
C GLU A 173 0.64 -24.64 -33.30
N ALA A 174 -0.44 -24.05 -33.79
CA ALA A 174 -1.43 -24.71 -34.66
C ALA A 174 -1.07 -24.69 -36.16
N ALA A 175 0.00 -23.98 -36.56
CA ALA A 175 0.45 -23.82 -37.94
C ALA A 175 1.70 -24.66 -38.23
#